data_AF-A0A2V3ZPV6-F1
#
_entry.id   AF-A0A2V3ZPV6-F1
#
_cell.length_a   1.000
_cell.length_b   1.000
_cell.length_c   1.000
_cell.angle_alpha   90.00
_cell.angle_beta   90.00
_cell.angle_gamma   90.00
#
_symmetry.space_group_name_H-M   'P 1'
#
loop_
_entity.id
_entity.type
_entity.pdbx_description
1 polymer ?
#
loop_
_entity_poly.entity_id
_entity_poly.type
_entity_poly.pdbx_seq_one_letter_code
_entity_poly.pdbx_strand_id
1 'polypeptide(L)'
;MDQPEVDWCQYQQHIETYKFYIEMAVKIIGLYFAVSGAMLSFYFANTDTEQAKLALYLPWLIGIGLSLFFTTGAVLSVVTRDDVFKLREKLGLEVAPETGVLTLLLGIFSIVLVACVIGFSYVLWSTPANQNLANEAYIPLNSGIRAMSEAIHWADYVSAIGIPVIALIGSWIAFRQFQVSRNKLKHDLFEKRLEIYEAVRNTLGIVARNGKLTQAEEINYLVATRSAKWLFGNEVYLYLDETLWDKIVDLGLHNSILEGPSSEEKKQHAAARGETMKWLISQHSEFDALCAKYLKLRH
;
A
#
# COMPACT_ATOMS: atom_id res chain seq x y z
N MET A 1 -9.25 18.27 6.21
CA MET A 1 -8.79 17.33 5.18
C MET A 1 -9.36 17.80 3.87
N ASP A 2 -8.48 18.22 2.99
CA ASP A 2 -8.86 18.67 1.67
C ASP A 2 -9.31 17.46 0.84
N GLN A 3 -10.30 17.65 -0.02
CA GLN A 3 -10.84 16.62 -0.90
C GLN A 3 -9.78 15.77 -1.66
N PRO A 4 -8.68 16.35 -2.21
CA PRO A 4 -7.59 15.58 -2.81
C PRO A 4 -6.84 14.66 -1.84
N GLU A 5 -6.71 15.06 -0.57
CA GLU A 5 -6.04 14.27 0.48
C GLU A 5 -6.85 13.01 0.81
N VAL A 6 -8.19 13.15 0.86
CA VAL A 6 -9.12 12.03 1.05
C VAL A 6 -9.04 11.05 -0.12
N ASP A 7 -9.07 11.56 -1.36
CA ASP A 7 -9.00 10.74 -2.57
C ASP A 7 -7.65 9.99 -2.67
N TRP A 8 -6.54 10.63 -2.26
CA TRP A 8 -5.23 9.97 -2.19
C TRP A 8 -5.19 8.84 -1.15
N CYS A 9 -5.73 9.09 0.05
CA CYS A 9 -5.82 8.10 1.12
C CYS A 9 -6.63 6.88 0.68
N GLN A 10 -7.79 7.10 0.03
CA GLN A 10 -8.61 6.03 -0.53
C GLN A 10 -7.85 5.24 -1.61
N TYR A 11 -7.17 5.92 -2.53
CA TYR A 11 -6.38 5.29 -3.58
C TYR A 11 -5.27 4.40 -3.00
N GLN A 12 -4.56 4.90 -1.98
CA GLN A 12 -3.52 4.14 -1.30
C GLN A 12 -4.08 2.90 -0.58
N GLN A 13 -5.22 3.04 0.10
CA GLN A 13 -5.89 1.92 0.76
C GLN A 13 -6.27 0.82 -0.23
N HIS A 14 -6.76 1.17 -1.43
CA HIS A 14 -7.06 0.20 -2.47
C HIS A 14 -5.82 -0.55 -2.97
N ILE A 15 -4.69 0.15 -3.12
CA ILE A 15 -3.41 -0.47 -3.54
C ILE A 15 -2.86 -1.42 -2.47
N GLU A 16 -2.87 -1.01 -1.20
CA GLU A 16 -2.40 -1.83 -0.09
C GLU A 16 -3.27 -3.10 0.06
N THR A 17 -4.58 -2.94 -0.05
CA THR A 17 -5.55 -4.04 -0.03
C THR A 17 -5.30 -5.03 -1.18
N TYR A 18 -5.10 -4.51 -2.39
CA TYR A 18 -4.76 -5.30 -3.57
C TYR A 18 -3.48 -6.13 -3.38
N LYS A 19 -2.42 -5.51 -2.85
CA LYS A 19 -1.15 -6.18 -2.55
C LYS A 19 -1.37 -7.34 -1.57
N PHE A 20 -2.08 -7.07 -0.48
CA PHE A 20 -2.39 -8.07 0.53
C PHE A 20 -3.18 -9.25 -0.07
N TYR A 21 -4.16 -8.98 -0.94
CA TYR A 21 -4.94 -10.04 -1.58
C TYR A 21 -4.14 -10.91 -2.53
N ILE A 22 -3.21 -10.35 -3.33
CA ILE A 22 -2.35 -11.20 -4.18
C ILE A 22 -1.47 -12.11 -3.31
N GLU A 23 -0.85 -11.54 -2.28
CA GLU A 23 0.03 -12.31 -1.39
C GLU A 23 -0.73 -13.45 -0.69
N MET A 24 -1.95 -13.18 -0.22
CA MET A 24 -2.80 -14.19 0.40
C MET A 24 -3.31 -15.23 -0.59
N ALA A 25 -3.72 -14.82 -1.80
CA ALA A 25 -4.17 -15.73 -2.84
C ALA A 25 -3.10 -16.77 -3.20
N VAL A 26 -1.85 -16.31 -3.39
CA VAL A 26 -0.72 -17.17 -3.74
C VAL A 26 -0.34 -18.11 -2.58
N LYS A 27 -0.39 -17.65 -1.34
CA LYS A 27 -0.13 -18.50 -0.16
C LYS A 27 -1.20 -19.57 0.03
N ILE A 28 -2.48 -19.20 -0.11
CA ILE A 28 -3.62 -20.11 0.04
C ILE A 28 -3.56 -21.21 -1.02
N ILE A 29 -3.33 -20.85 -2.29
CA ILE A 29 -3.27 -21.85 -3.37
C ILE A 29 -2.03 -22.76 -3.21
N GLY A 30 -0.89 -22.21 -2.79
CA GLY A 30 0.32 -22.99 -2.53
C GLY A 30 0.11 -24.01 -1.42
N LEU A 31 -0.52 -23.59 -0.31
CA LEU A 31 -0.87 -24.47 0.80
C LEU A 31 -1.86 -25.55 0.36
N TYR A 32 -2.88 -25.19 -0.43
CA TYR A 32 -3.85 -26.14 -0.97
C TYR A 32 -3.17 -27.25 -1.77
N PHE A 33 -2.26 -26.90 -2.68
CA PHE A 33 -1.54 -27.89 -3.49
C PHE A 33 -0.60 -28.77 -2.66
N ALA A 34 0.08 -28.20 -1.66
CA ALA A 34 0.94 -28.98 -0.77
C ALA A 34 0.14 -30.03 0.01
N VAL A 35 -0.98 -29.63 0.63
CA VAL A 35 -1.84 -30.54 1.40
C VAL A 35 -2.50 -31.57 0.48
N SER A 36 -3.04 -31.13 -0.66
CA SER A 36 -3.71 -32.02 -1.61
C SER A 36 -2.75 -33.05 -2.22
N GLY A 37 -1.52 -32.64 -2.55
CA GLY A 37 -0.48 -33.54 -3.05
C GLY A 37 -0.04 -34.58 -2.01
N ALA A 38 0.11 -34.17 -0.74
CA ALA A 38 0.44 -35.09 0.35
C ALA A 38 -0.68 -36.12 0.59
N MET A 39 -1.95 -35.67 0.59
CA MET A 39 -3.10 -36.54 0.79
C MET A 39 -3.31 -37.50 -0.39
N LEU A 40 -3.09 -37.03 -1.62
CA LEU A 40 -3.17 -37.88 -2.81
C LEU A 40 -2.05 -38.93 -2.83
N SER A 41 -0.83 -38.55 -2.42
CA SER A 41 0.29 -39.49 -2.27
C SER A 41 0.00 -40.54 -1.20
N PHE A 42 -0.54 -40.13 -0.05
CA PHE A 42 -0.96 -41.05 1.01
C PHE A 42 -2.03 -42.04 0.54
N TYR A 43 -3.01 -41.57 -0.25
CA TYR A 43 -4.04 -42.41 -0.83
C TYR A 43 -3.46 -43.49 -1.75
N PHE A 44 -2.58 -43.13 -2.68
CA PHE A 44 -1.95 -44.10 -3.58
C PHE A 44 -1.00 -45.07 -2.87
N ALA A 45 -0.42 -44.68 -1.73
CA ALA A 45 0.42 -45.55 -0.92
C ALA A 45 -0.37 -46.56 -0.06
N ASN A 46 -1.66 -46.31 0.20
CA ASN A 46 -2.48 -47.11 1.14
C ASN A 46 -3.82 -47.56 0.51
N THR A 47 -3.82 -47.92 -0.78
CA THR A 47 -5.02 -48.27 -1.56
C THR A 47 -5.84 -49.43 -0.99
N ASP A 48 -5.22 -50.30 -0.18
CA ASP A 48 -5.85 -51.49 0.40
C ASP A 48 -6.76 -51.18 1.60
N THR A 49 -6.68 -49.96 2.14
CA THR A 49 -7.46 -49.53 3.31
C THR A 49 -8.60 -48.61 2.90
N GLU A 50 -9.82 -48.92 3.35
CA GLU A 50 -10.99 -48.05 3.14
C GLU A 50 -10.80 -46.65 3.75
N GLN A 51 -9.97 -46.56 4.79
CA GLN A 51 -9.60 -45.32 5.46
C GLN A 51 -8.77 -44.37 4.58
N ALA A 52 -8.03 -44.87 3.58
CA ALA A 52 -7.29 -44.02 2.65
C ALA A 52 -8.23 -43.16 1.78
N LYS A 53 -9.44 -43.65 1.46
CA LYS A 53 -10.45 -42.86 0.73
C LYS A 53 -10.97 -41.68 1.55
N LEU A 54 -11.08 -41.83 2.88
CA LEU A 54 -11.53 -40.76 3.76
C LEU A 54 -10.58 -39.55 3.75
N ALA A 55 -9.28 -39.77 3.56
CA ALA A 55 -8.29 -38.70 3.47
C ALA A 55 -8.51 -37.75 2.26
N LEU A 56 -9.09 -38.25 1.17
CA LEU A 56 -9.36 -37.48 -0.05
C LEU A 56 -10.59 -36.57 0.03
N TYR A 57 -11.51 -36.81 0.97
CA TYR A 57 -12.68 -35.93 1.17
C TYR A 57 -12.28 -34.53 1.65
N LEU A 58 -11.19 -34.42 2.43
CA LEU A 58 -10.68 -33.16 2.94
C LEU A 58 -10.21 -32.20 1.82
N PRO A 59 -9.24 -32.57 0.95
CA PRO A 59 -8.82 -31.70 -0.15
C PRO A 59 -9.93 -31.47 -1.19
N TRP A 60 -10.86 -32.41 -1.36
CA TRP A 60 -12.04 -32.22 -2.21
C TRP A 60 -12.96 -31.11 -1.68
N LEU A 61 -13.33 -31.17 -0.39
CA LEU A 61 -14.19 -30.16 0.25
C LEU A 61 -13.52 -28.79 0.29
N ILE A 62 -12.23 -28.74 0.62
CA ILE A 62 -11.44 -27.49 0.59
C ILE A 62 -11.39 -26.93 -0.83
N GLY A 63 -11.22 -27.79 -1.85
CA GLY A 63 -11.18 -27.39 -3.25
C GLY A 63 -12.48 -26.71 -3.71
N ILE A 64 -13.64 -27.24 -3.31
CA ILE A 64 -14.96 -26.63 -3.60
C ILE A 64 -15.05 -25.24 -2.96
N GLY A 65 -14.71 -25.13 -1.67
CA GLY A 65 -14.76 -23.87 -0.93
C GLY A 65 -13.84 -22.81 -1.54
N LEU A 66 -12.60 -23.18 -1.86
CA LEU A 66 -11.64 -22.28 -2.49
C LEU A 66 -12.08 -21.90 -3.91
N SER A 67 -12.62 -22.82 -4.70
CA SER A 67 -13.13 -22.53 -6.04
C SER A 67 -14.24 -21.47 -6.01
N LEU A 68 -15.19 -21.58 -5.08
CA LEU A 68 -16.25 -20.59 -4.91
C LEU A 68 -15.67 -19.23 -4.47
N PHE A 69 -14.73 -19.25 -3.52
CA PHE A 69 -14.07 -18.06 -3.00
C PHE A 69 -13.29 -17.32 -4.10
N PHE A 70 -12.47 -18.02 -4.88
CA PHE A 70 -11.68 -17.45 -5.97
C PHE A 70 -12.56 -16.93 -7.12
N THR A 71 -13.65 -17.61 -7.44
CA THR A 71 -14.62 -17.14 -8.45
C THR A 71 -15.30 -15.85 -8.02
N THR A 72 -15.79 -15.80 -6.77
CA THR A 72 -16.43 -14.60 -6.21
C THR A 72 -15.42 -13.45 -6.12
N GLY A 73 -14.19 -13.74 -5.70
CA GLY A 73 -13.10 -12.77 -5.64
C GLY A 73 -12.73 -12.21 -7.01
N ALA A 74 -12.72 -13.04 -8.06
CA ALA A 74 -12.45 -12.58 -9.42
C ALA A 74 -13.51 -11.59 -9.91
N VAL A 75 -14.80 -11.85 -9.65
CA VAL A 75 -15.89 -10.94 -10.00
C VAL A 75 -15.80 -9.63 -9.21
N LEU A 76 -15.60 -9.71 -7.89
CA LEU A 76 -15.50 -8.53 -7.04
C LEU A 76 -14.28 -7.67 -7.39
N SER A 77 -13.17 -8.30 -7.77
CA SER A 77 -11.94 -7.61 -8.19
C SER A 77 -12.13 -6.75 -9.43
N VAL A 78 -13.06 -7.11 -10.34
CA VAL A 78 -13.38 -6.27 -11.51
C VAL A 78 -14.02 -4.95 -11.07
N VAL A 79 -14.93 -5.01 -10.09
CA VAL A 79 -15.60 -3.81 -9.56
C VAL A 79 -14.57 -2.91 -8.87
N THR A 80 -13.72 -3.47 -8.01
CA THR A 80 -12.66 -2.69 -7.32
C THR A 80 -11.67 -2.07 -8.30
N ARG A 81 -11.39 -2.73 -9.42
CA ARG A 81 -10.52 -2.18 -10.47
C ARG A 81 -11.11 -0.89 -11.04
N ASP A 82 -12.41 -0.89 -11.36
CA ASP A 82 -13.07 0.28 -11.95
C ASP A 82 -13.06 1.47 -10.97
N ASP A 83 -13.20 1.22 -9.67
CA ASP A 83 -13.11 2.26 -8.64
C ASP A 83 -11.69 2.86 -8.55
N VAL A 84 -10.64 2.03 -8.63
CA VAL A 84 -9.25 2.50 -8.67
C VAL A 84 -8.99 3.36 -9.91
N PHE A 85 -9.55 3.00 -11.07
CA PHE A 85 -9.42 3.81 -12.30
C PHE A 85 -10.14 5.16 -12.17
N LYS A 86 -11.34 5.19 -11.60
CA LYS A 86 -12.05 6.45 -11.33
C LYS A 86 -11.28 7.36 -10.37
N LEU A 87 -10.68 6.80 -9.31
CA LEU A 87 -9.85 7.58 -8.38
C LEU A 87 -8.58 8.11 -9.06
N ARG A 88 -7.93 7.29 -9.91
CA ARG A 88 -6.76 7.71 -10.69
C ARG A 88 -7.08 8.89 -11.60
N GLU A 89 -8.21 8.84 -12.30
CA GLU A 89 -8.66 9.94 -13.17
C GLU A 89 -8.92 11.22 -12.37
N LYS A 90 -9.57 11.12 -11.20
CA LYS A 90 -9.79 12.26 -10.30
C LYS A 90 -8.48 12.87 -9.80
N LEU A 91 -7.48 12.04 -9.51
CA LEU A 91 -6.16 12.47 -9.02
C LEU A 91 -5.20 12.91 -10.15
N GLY A 92 -5.60 12.79 -11.43
CA GLY A 92 -4.78 13.19 -12.57
C GLY A 92 -3.50 12.36 -12.74
N LEU A 93 -3.46 11.11 -12.25
CA LEU A 93 -2.25 10.29 -12.27
C LEU A 93 -2.03 9.65 -13.64
N GLU A 94 -0.83 9.85 -14.22
CA GLU A 94 -0.48 9.31 -15.54
C GLU A 94 -0.33 7.78 -15.55
N VAL A 95 -0.05 7.14 -14.41
CA VAL A 95 0.20 5.69 -14.33
C VAL A 95 -0.64 5.08 -13.20
N ALA A 96 -1.49 4.09 -13.55
CA ALA A 96 -2.18 3.27 -12.57
C ALA A 96 -1.44 1.93 -12.37
N PRO A 97 -1.43 1.37 -11.15
CA PRO A 97 -1.03 -0.01 -10.95
C PRO A 97 -1.98 -0.91 -11.74
N GLU A 98 -1.41 -1.93 -12.37
CA GLU A 98 -2.13 -2.85 -13.23
C GLU A 98 -2.96 -3.83 -12.39
N THR A 99 -4.07 -3.34 -11.85
CA THR A 99 -4.97 -4.09 -10.96
C THR A 99 -5.64 -5.28 -11.66
N GLY A 100 -5.58 -5.36 -12.99
CA GLY A 100 -6.03 -6.51 -13.77
C GLY A 100 -5.30 -7.82 -13.46
N VAL A 101 -4.08 -7.77 -12.92
CA VAL A 101 -3.30 -8.97 -12.59
C VAL A 101 -3.98 -9.81 -11.50
N LEU A 102 -4.58 -9.18 -10.48
CA LEU A 102 -5.30 -9.93 -9.43
C LEU A 102 -6.52 -10.64 -10.02
N THR A 103 -7.31 -9.93 -10.84
CA THR A 103 -8.48 -10.52 -11.51
C THR A 103 -8.09 -11.73 -12.38
N LEU A 104 -7.03 -11.59 -13.18
CA LEU A 104 -6.52 -12.65 -14.02
C LEU A 104 -6.06 -13.86 -13.18
N LEU A 105 -5.29 -13.59 -12.13
CA LEU A 105 -4.73 -14.62 -11.25
C LEU A 105 -5.82 -15.38 -10.47
N LEU A 106 -6.81 -14.67 -9.92
CA LEU A 106 -7.97 -15.29 -9.27
C LEU A 106 -8.79 -16.15 -10.26
N GLY A 107 -8.94 -15.68 -11.51
CA GLY A 107 -9.60 -16.42 -12.58
C GLY A 107 -8.88 -17.71 -12.95
N ILE A 108 -7.55 -17.66 -13.12
CA ILE A 108 -6.72 -18.84 -13.37
C ILE A 108 -6.83 -19.82 -12.20
N PHE A 109 -6.69 -19.35 -10.96
CA PHE A 109 -6.78 -20.22 -9.77
C PHE A 109 -8.16 -20.86 -9.63
N SER A 110 -9.24 -20.13 -9.94
CA SER A 110 -10.59 -20.70 -9.97
C SER A 110 -10.68 -21.86 -10.97
N ILE A 111 -10.23 -21.67 -12.22
CA ILE A 111 -10.27 -22.72 -13.25
C ILE A 111 -9.47 -23.95 -12.82
N VAL A 112 -8.26 -23.74 -12.29
CA VAL A 112 -7.40 -24.83 -11.84
C VAL A 112 -8.04 -25.59 -10.67
N LEU A 113 -8.64 -24.89 -9.71
CA LEU A 113 -9.32 -25.53 -8.58
C LEU A 113 -10.55 -26.33 -9.01
N VAL A 114 -11.34 -25.82 -9.96
CA VAL A 114 -12.45 -26.58 -10.56
C VAL A 114 -11.95 -27.88 -11.18
N ALA A 115 -10.85 -27.82 -11.94
CA ALA A 115 -10.25 -29.01 -12.52
C ALA A 115 -9.78 -30.02 -11.45
N CYS A 116 -9.16 -29.55 -10.37
CA CYS A 116 -8.78 -30.40 -9.23
C CYS A 116 -10.00 -31.04 -8.56
N VAL A 117 -11.07 -30.28 -8.31
CA VAL A 117 -12.31 -30.81 -7.72
C VAL A 117 -12.92 -31.90 -8.59
N ILE A 118 -12.97 -31.71 -9.92
CA ILE A 118 -13.44 -32.72 -10.86
C ILE A 118 -12.55 -33.97 -10.79
N GLY A 119 -11.23 -33.81 -10.73
CA GLY A 119 -10.27 -34.91 -10.60
C GLY A 119 -10.49 -35.72 -9.31
N PHE A 120 -10.58 -35.05 -8.16
CA PHE A 120 -10.86 -35.70 -6.89
C PHE A 120 -12.23 -36.38 -6.87
N SER A 121 -13.27 -35.73 -7.42
CA SER A 121 -14.60 -36.33 -7.58
C SER A 121 -14.54 -37.60 -8.40
N TYR A 122 -13.80 -37.60 -9.52
CA TYR A 122 -13.64 -38.78 -10.37
C TYR A 122 -12.95 -39.92 -9.62
N VAL A 123 -11.87 -39.65 -8.88
CA VAL A 123 -11.16 -40.68 -8.09
C VAL A 123 -12.06 -41.25 -6.98
N LEU A 124 -12.80 -40.40 -6.27
CA LEU A 124 -13.73 -40.82 -5.22
C LEU A 124 -14.86 -41.71 -5.76
N TRP A 125 -15.38 -41.41 -6.95
CA TRP A 125 -16.50 -42.17 -7.55
C TRP A 125 -16.08 -43.40 -8.36
N SER A 126 -14.90 -43.38 -8.99
CA SER A 126 -14.42 -44.47 -9.85
C SER A 126 -13.84 -45.65 -9.06
N THR A 127 -13.53 -45.47 -7.78
CA THR A 127 -12.98 -46.54 -6.95
C THR A 127 -14.10 -47.29 -6.21
N PRO A 128 -14.56 -48.46 -6.67
CA PRO A 128 -15.51 -49.26 -5.91
C PRO A 128 -14.95 -49.58 -4.51
N ALA A 129 -15.78 -49.52 -3.47
CA ALA A 129 -15.44 -50.09 -2.17
C ALA A 129 -15.15 -51.58 -2.40
N ASN A 130 -14.01 -52.05 -1.88
CA ASN A 130 -13.45 -53.34 -2.23
C ASN A 130 -14.46 -54.48 -2.00
N GLN A 131 -15.02 -54.99 -3.08
CA GLN A 131 -15.83 -56.20 -3.12
C GLN A 131 -14.91 -57.41 -3.26
N ASN A 132 -13.86 -57.53 -2.44
CA ASN A 132 -12.99 -58.71 -2.41
C ASN A 132 -12.50 -58.98 -0.99
N LEU A 133 -13.39 -59.55 -0.16
CA LEU A 133 -12.97 -60.45 0.93
C LEU A 133 -12.85 -61.92 0.44
N ALA A 134 -12.89 -62.17 -0.88
CA ALA A 134 -12.95 -63.53 -1.43
C ALA A 134 -11.77 -63.94 -2.31
N ASN A 135 -10.87 -63.03 -2.72
CA ASN A 135 -9.77 -63.39 -3.63
C ASN A 135 -8.40 -62.99 -3.05
N GLU A 136 -7.98 -63.73 -2.03
CA GLU A 136 -6.56 -63.97 -1.80
C GLU A 136 -5.98 -64.69 -3.03
N ALA A 137 -5.35 -63.95 -3.95
CA ALA A 137 -4.42 -64.52 -4.89
C ALA A 137 -3.43 -63.45 -5.38
N TYR A 138 -2.28 -63.37 -4.71
CA TYR A 138 -0.97 -62.94 -5.22
C TYR A 138 -0.96 -61.79 -6.24
N ILE A 139 -0.91 -60.54 -5.75
CA ILE A 139 -0.37 -59.43 -6.53
C ILE A 139 1.13 -59.32 -6.21
N PRO A 140 2.04 -59.47 -7.20
CA PRO A 140 3.47 -59.43 -6.94
C PRO A 140 3.89 -58.02 -6.50
N LEU A 141 4.62 -57.93 -5.37
CA LEU A 141 5.12 -56.70 -4.74
C LEU A 141 5.77 -55.70 -5.73
N ASN A 142 6.36 -56.21 -6.83
CA ASN A 142 7.04 -55.41 -7.86
C ASN A 142 6.08 -54.57 -8.74
N SER A 143 4.84 -55.01 -8.98
CA SER A 143 3.90 -54.23 -9.81
C SER A 143 3.33 -53.02 -9.05
N GLY A 144 3.08 -53.18 -7.74
CA GLY A 144 2.67 -52.08 -6.86
C GLY A 144 3.77 -51.03 -6.70
N ILE A 145 5.04 -51.46 -6.51
CA ILE A 145 6.20 -50.56 -6.37
C ILE A 145 6.46 -49.75 -7.66
N ARG A 146 6.28 -50.35 -8.84
CA ARG A 146 6.45 -49.64 -10.13
C ARG A 146 5.37 -48.57 -10.36
N ALA A 147 4.10 -48.90 -10.08
CA ALA A 147 3.00 -47.93 -10.16
C ALA A 147 3.14 -46.81 -9.12
N MET A 148 3.61 -47.13 -7.91
CA MET A 148 3.93 -46.17 -6.85
C MET A 148 5.08 -45.22 -7.27
N SER A 149 6.11 -45.74 -7.96
CA SER A 149 7.20 -44.91 -8.48
C SER A 149 6.69 -43.91 -9.52
N GLU A 150 5.88 -44.33 -10.49
CA GLU A 150 5.36 -43.44 -11.54
C GLU A 150 4.41 -42.35 -11.00
N ALA A 151 3.62 -42.65 -9.97
CA ALA A 151 2.71 -41.68 -9.34
C ALA A 151 3.43 -40.65 -8.44
N ILE A 152 4.55 -41.01 -7.81
CA ILE A 152 5.35 -40.10 -6.97
C ILE A 152 6.05 -39.04 -7.83
N HIS A 153 6.53 -39.41 -9.02
CA HIS A 153 7.33 -38.51 -9.86
C HIS A 153 6.59 -37.23 -10.28
N TRP A 154 5.30 -37.30 -10.64
CA TRP A 154 4.57 -36.10 -11.09
C TRP A 154 4.18 -35.16 -9.94
N ALA A 155 3.92 -35.69 -8.75
CA ALA A 155 3.69 -34.87 -7.55
C ALA A 155 4.97 -34.13 -7.13
N ASP A 156 6.13 -34.76 -7.30
CA ASP A 156 7.44 -34.14 -7.13
C ASP A 156 7.67 -33.04 -8.18
N TYR A 157 7.30 -33.24 -9.44
CA TYR A 157 7.39 -32.19 -10.47
C TYR A 157 6.48 -30.97 -10.18
N VAL A 158 5.24 -31.20 -9.73
CA VAL A 158 4.30 -30.11 -9.42
C VAL A 158 4.75 -29.30 -8.20
N SER A 159 5.21 -29.98 -7.14
CA SER A 159 5.74 -29.30 -5.95
C SER A 159 7.08 -28.58 -6.23
N ALA A 160 7.92 -29.15 -7.09
CA ALA A 160 9.19 -28.56 -7.51
C ALA A 160 9.02 -27.30 -8.39
N ILE A 161 7.96 -27.23 -9.22
CA ILE A 161 7.69 -26.07 -10.09
C ILE A 161 6.85 -25.00 -9.38
N GLY A 162 6.01 -25.39 -8.41
CA GLY A 162 5.17 -24.44 -7.67
C GLY A 162 5.97 -23.36 -6.94
N ILE A 163 7.06 -23.74 -6.25
CA ILE A 163 7.89 -22.80 -5.48
C ILE A 163 8.58 -21.77 -6.38
N PRO A 164 9.27 -22.14 -7.49
CA PRO A 164 9.84 -21.18 -8.43
C PRO A 164 8.81 -20.24 -9.08
N VAL A 165 7.63 -20.74 -9.45
CA VAL A 165 6.58 -19.91 -10.06
C VAL A 165 6.04 -18.89 -9.07
N ILE A 166 5.78 -19.30 -7.82
CA ILE A 166 5.39 -18.41 -6.73
C ILE A 166 6.48 -17.38 -6.47
N ALA A 167 7.76 -17.79 -6.46
CA ALA A 167 8.90 -16.89 -6.26
C ALA A 167 9.03 -15.86 -7.40
N LEU A 168 8.83 -16.25 -8.66
CA LEU A 168 8.86 -15.34 -9.81
C LEU A 168 7.72 -14.32 -9.74
N ILE A 169 6.50 -14.76 -9.42
CA ILE A 169 5.34 -13.89 -9.24
C ILE A 169 5.58 -12.91 -8.09
N GLY A 170 6.05 -13.41 -6.94
CA GLY A 170 6.40 -12.58 -5.78
C GLY A 170 7.49 -11.54 -6.08
N SER A 171 8.53 -11.93 -6.82
CA SER A 171 9.62 -11.03 -7.24
C SER A 171 9.12 -9.94 -8.19
N TRP A 172 8.26 -10.30 -9.15
CA TRP A 172 7.65 -9.33 -10.06
C TRP A 172 6.74 -8.32 -9.34
N ILE A 173 5.93 -8.80 -8.38
CA ILE A 173 5.09 -7.95 -7.54
C ILE A 173 5.95 -6.99 -6.70
N ALA A 174 7.02 -7.47 -6.09
CA ALA A 174 7.95 -6.64 -5.32
C ALA A 174 8.60 -5.55 -6.19
N PHE A 175 8.99 -5.89 -7.41
CA PHE A 175 9.52 -4.91 -8.38
C PHE A 175 8.50 -3.82 -8.74
N ARG A 176 7.22 -4.18 -8.90
CA ARG A 176 6.16 -3.20 -9.17
C ARG A 176 5.83 -2.35 -7.94
N GLN A 177 5.86 -2.93 -6.74
CA GLN A 177 5.72 -2.18 -5.48
C GLN A 177 6.80 -1.12 -5.32
N PHE A 178 8.05 -1.46 -5.67
CA PHE A 178 9.14 -0.49 -5.64
C PHE A 178 8.83 0.75 -6.49
N GLN A 179 8.19 0.58 -7.66
CA GLN A 179 7.78 1.72 -8.49
C GLN A 179 6.65 2.56 -7.84
N VAL A 180 5.67 1.93 -7.21
CA VAL A 180 4.56 2.64 -6.54
C VAL A 180 5.04 3.39 -5.29
N SER A 181 5.88 2.76 -4.46
CA SER A 181 6.47 3.40 -3.28
C SER A 181 7.29 4.64 -3.64
N ARG A 182 7.95 4.66 -4.81
CA ARG A 182 8.63 5.86 -5.31
C ARG A 182 7.69 7.03 -5.58
N ASN A 183 6.46 6.78 -6.00
CA ASN A 183 5.45 7.84 -6.18
C ASN A 183 4.88 8.31 -4.84
N LYS A 184 4.72 7.39 -3.87
CA LYS A 184 4.31 7.74 -2.51
C LYS A 184 5.30 8.69 -1.82
N LEU A 185 6.60 8.43 -1.98
CA LEU A 185 7.65 9.32 -1.46
C LEU A 185 7.57 10.75 -2.01
N LYS A 186 7.10 10.94 -3.26
CA LYS A 186 6.91 12.27 -3.84
C LYS A 186 5.69 12.99 -3.23
N HIS A 187 4.62 12.25 -2.99
CA HIS A 187 3.43 12.79 -2.34
C HIS A 187 3.72 13.17 -0.88
N ASP A 188 4.33 12.26 -0.12
CA ASP A 188 4.70 12.50 1.28
C ASP A 188 5.63 13.72 1.39
N LEU A 189 6.56 13.89 0.44
CA LEU A 189 7.41 15.08 0.37
C LEU A 189 6.60 16.35 0.06
N PHE A 190 5.62 16.27 -0.83
CA PHE A 190 4.74 17.39 -1.17
C PHE A 190 3.88 17.82 0.03
N GLU A 191 3.25 16.88 0.73
CA GLU A 191 2.47 17.15 1.95
C GLU A 191 3.32 17.83 3.02
N LYS A 192 4.52 17.29 3.27
CA LYS A 192 5.45 17.87 4.25
C LYS A 192 5.90 19.29 3.88
N ARG A 193 6.02 19.57 2.57
CA ARG A 193 6.31 20.93 2.07
C ARG A 193 5.10 21.85 2.25
N LEU A 194 3.90 21.36 1.95
CA LEU A 194 2.66 22.12 2.09
C LEU A 194 2.39 22.49 3.55
N GLU A 195 2.65 21.58 4.50
CA GLU A 195 2.53 21.81 5.95
C GLU A 195 3.35 23.03 6.41
N ILE A 196 4.60 23.17 5.94
CA ILE A 196 5.44 24.34 6.25
C ILE A 196 4.86 25.60 5.61
N TYR A 197 4.47 25.50 4.33
CA TYR A 197 3.91 26.63 3.59
C TYR A 197 2.69 27.19 4.32
N GLU A 198 1.76 26.34 4.73
CA GLU A 198 0.56 26.73 5.46
C GLU A 198 0.87 27.33 6.82
N ALA A 199 1.83 26.76 7.57
CA ALA A 199 2.26 27.29 8.86
C ALA A 199 2.77 28.73 8.73
N VAL A 200 3.65 28.99 7.76
CA VAL A 200 4.21 30.34 7.49
C VAL A 200 3.10 31.30 7.06
N ARG A 201 2.22 30.87 6.15
CA ARG A 201 1.13 31.70 5.61
C ARG A 201 0.10 32.04 6.69
N ASN A 202 -0.15 31.12 7.62
CA ASN A 202 -0.99 31.36 8.80
C ASN A 202 -0.33 32.38 9.74
N THR A 203 0.95 32.23 10.06
CA THR A 203 1.71 33.19 10.89
C THR A 203 1.67 34.59 10.30
N LEU A 204 1.94 34.74 9.00
CA LEU A 204 1.85 36.04 8.32
C LEU A 204 0.43 36.62 8.36
N GLY A 205 -0.60 35.78 8.22
CA GLY A 205 -1.99 36.20 8.35
C GLY A 205 -2.39 36.62 9.77
N ILE A 206 -1.81 36.02 10.81
CA ILE A 206 -1.99 36.44 12.20
C ILE A 206 -1.29 37.78 12.44
N VAL A 207 -0.03 37.90 12.02
CA VAL A 207 0.73 39.16 12.10
C VAL A 207 -0.01 40.28 11.40
N ALA A 208 -0.48 40.07 10.17
CA ALA A 208 -1.19 41.08 9.39
C ALA A 208 -2.49 41.56 10.07
N ARG A 209 -3.21 40.67 10.76
CA ARG A 209 -4.47 40.99 11.45
C ARG A 209 -4.26 41.63 12.81
N ASN A 210 -3.35 41.08 13.62
CA ASN A 210 -3.22 41.43 15.03
C ASN A 210 -2.05 42.38 15.30
N GLY A 211 -1.11 42.49 14.37
CA GLY A 211 0.13 43.25 14.51
C GLY A 211 1.10 42.70 15.55
N LYS A 212 0.84 41.49 16.08
CA LYS A 212 1.67 40.76 17.05
C LYS A 212 1.35 39.27 17.00
N LEU A 213 2.33 38.46 17.43
CA LEU A 213 2.15 37.05 17.71
C LEU A 213 2.11 36.82 19.23
N THR A 214 1.43 35.75 19.62
CA THR A 214 1.55 35.19 20.97
C THR A 214 2.77 34.28 21.06
N GLN A 215 3.28 34.07 22.27
CA GLN A 215 4.41 33.16 22.48
C GLN A 215 4.14 31.73 21.98
N ALA A 216 2.90 31.26 22.05
CA ALA A 216 2.52 29.96 21.50
C ALA A 216 2.61 29.91 19.97
N GLU A 217 2.19 30.99 19.28
CA GLU A 217 2.26 31.10 17.82
C GLU A 217 3.71 31.24 17.33
N GLU A 218 4.55 31.94 18.08
CA GLU A 218 6.00 32.03 17.85
C GLU A 218 6.68 30.65 17.92
N ILE A 219 6.42 29.89 18.99
CA ILE A 219 6.96 28.53 19.15
C ILE A 219 6.46 27.63 18.02
N ASN A 220 5.18 27.70 17.68
CA ASN A 220 4.61 26.90 16.59
C ASN A 220 5.28 27.20 15.24
N TYR A 221 5.54 28.47 14.94
CA TYR A 221 6.27 28.87 13.74
C TYR A 221 7.68 28.26 13.72
N LEU A 222 8.45 28.42 14.80
CA LEU A 222 9.81 27.90 14.90
C LEU A 222 9.88 26.37 14.78
N VAL A 223 8.95 25.66 15.40
CA VAL A 223 8.88 24.20 15.33
C VAL A 223 8.50 23.75 13.92
N ALA A 224 7.49 24.38 13.30
CA ALA A 224 7.01 24.01 11.97
C ALA A 224 8.06 24.29 10.88
N THR A 225 8.82 25.38 10.99
CA THR A 225 9.80 25.79 9.95
C THR A 225 11.15 25.10 10.08
N ARG A 226 11.46 24.46 11.22
CA ARG A 226 12.76 23.81 11.46
C ARG A 226 13.12 22.73 10.43
N SER A 227 12.12 22.02 9.92
CA SER A 227 12.31 20.97 8.91
C SER A 227 12.46 21.52 7.48
N ALA A 228 12.27 22.83 7.26
CA ALA A 228 12.34 23.46 5.95
C ALA A 228 13.70 23.28 5.26
N LYS A 229 14.79 23.28 6.04
CA LYS A 229 16.15 23.02 5.52
C LYS A 229 16.26 21.71 4.76
N TRP A 230 15.57 20.67 5.24
CA TRP A 230 15.62 19.34 4.64
C TRP A 230 14.62 19.17 3.49
N LEU A 231 13.48 19.87 3.57
CA LEU A 231 12.38 19.71 2.61
C LEU A 231 12.51 20.62 1.38
N PHE A 232 12.98 21.86 1.58
CA PHE A 232 13.11 22.89 0.54
C PHE A 232 14.57 23.25 0.23
N GLY A 233 15.50 22.92 1.13
CA GLY A 233 16.91 23.30 1.03
C GLY A 233 17.22 24.62 1.73
N ASN A 234 18.48 25.06 1.62
CA ASN A 234 18.98 26.22 2.35
C ASN A 234 18.29 27.54 1.93
N GLU A 235 17.88 27.68 0.67
CA GLU A 235 17.32 28.94 0.18
C GLU A 235 16.05 29.36 0.92
N VAL A 236 15.09 28.43 1.06
CA VAL A 236 13.85 28.70 1.80
C VAL A 236 14.10 28.77 3.30
N TYR A 237 15.00 27.93 3.81
CA TYR A 237 15.35 27.94 5.23
C TYR A 237 15.96 29.28 5.66
N LEU A 238 16.95 29.80 4.93
CA LEU A 238 17.58 31.08 5.24
C LEU A 238 16.58 32.24 5.15
N TYR A 239 15.68 32.21 4.16
CA TYR A 239 14.60 33.19 4.10
C TYR A 239 13.68 33.13 5.33
N LEU A 240 13.27 31.93 5.76
CA LEU A 240 12.38 31.78 6.91
C LEU A 240 13.05 32.11 8.26
N ASP A 241 14.31 31.73 8.42
CA ASP A 241 15.06 31.81 9.68
C ASP A 241 15.80 33.14 9.86
N GLU A 242 16.44 33.66 8.81
CA GLU A 242 17.26 34.87 8.91
C GLU A 242 16.54 36.13 8.40
N THR A 243 15.57 35.98 7.49
CA THR A 243 14.90 37.16 6.89
C THR A 243 13.54 37.39 7.52
N LEU A 244 12.69 36.37 7.53
CA LEU A 244 11.30 36.48 7.97
C LEU A 244 11.19 36.50 9.49
N TRP A 245 11.88 35.58 10.18
CA TRP A 245 11.83 35.47 11.63
C TRP A 245 12.41 36.70 12.33
N ASP A 246 13.57 37.20 11.89
CA ASP A 246 14.18 38.42 12.45
C ASP A 246 13.22 39.61 12.37
N LYS A 247 12.49 39.76 11.26
CA LYS A 247 11.49 40.85 11.10
C LYS A 247 10.26 40.67 11.98
N ILE A 248 9.86 39.43 12.25
CA ILE A 248 8.78 39.13 13.21
C ILE A 248 9.23 39.49 14.63
N VAL A 249 10.46 39.16 15.01
CA VAL A 249 11.05 39.51 16.32
C VAL A 249 11.18 41.02 16.47
N ASP A 250 11.67 41.72 15.44
CA ASP A 250 11.74 43.20 15.41
C ASP A 250 10.37 43.83 15.67
N LEU A 251 9.31 43.29 15.04
CA LEU A 251 7.94 43.75 15.26
C LEU A 251 7.50 43.55 16.71
N GLY A 252 7.78 42.38 17.28
CA GLY A 252 7.52 42.07 18.69
C GLY A 252 8.23 43.05 19.63
N LEU A 253 9.51 43.33 19.39
CA LEU A 253 10.30 44.29 20.15
C LEU A 253 9.71 45.70 20.09
N HIS A 254 9.34 46.18 18.89
CA HIS A 254 8.70 47.48 18.73
C HIS A 254 7.37 47.57 19.48
N ASN A 255 6.57 46.50 19.48
CA ASN A 255 5.33 46.46 20.28
C ASN A 255 5.62 46.61 21.78
N SER A 256 6.59 45.87 22.32
CA SER A 256 6.94 45.94 23.74
C SER A 256 7.44 47.33 24.17
N ILE A 257 8.23 48.01 23.32
CA ILE A 257 8.71 49.37 23.60
C ILE A 257 7.56 50.38 23.60
N LEU A 258 6.58 50.22 22.71
CA LEU A 258 5.41 51.09 22.65
C LEU A 258 4.48 50.94 23.87
N GLU A 259 4.41 49.75 24.46
CA GLU A 259 3.65 49.45 25.68
C GLU A 259 4.30 49.99 26.97
N GLY A 260 5.61 50.31 26.96
CA GLY A 260 6.37 50.84 28.12
C GLY A 260 6.04 52.30 28.52
N PRO A 261 6.68 52.88 29.55
CA PRO A 261 6.47 54.29 29.94
C PRO A 261 6.91 55.28 28.83
N SER A 262 6.28 56.46 28.77
CA SER A 262 6.40 57.41 27.66
C SER A 262 7.83 57.99 27.51
N SER A 263 8.51 57.66 26.42
CA SER A 263 9.81 58.20 25.99
C SER A 263 9.67 58.85 24.60
N GLU A 264 10.50 59.84 24.27
CA GLU A 264 10.53 60.45 22.93
C GLU A 264 10.89 59.43 21.83
N GLU A 265 11.51 58.31 22.22
CA GLU A 265 11.79 57.14 21.39
C GLU A 265 10.52 56.45 20.84
N LYS A 266 9.35 56.62 21.48
CA LYS A 266 8.10 55.98 21.04
C LYS A 266 7.66 56.40 19.64
N LYS A 267 7.90 57.66 19.24
CA LYS A 267 7.53 58.13 17.90
C LYS A 267 8.37 57.44 16.83
N GLN A 268 9.66 57.24 17.09
CA GLN A 268 10.57 56.56 16.17
C GLN A 268 10.19 55.08 16.03
N HIS A 269 9.92 54.41 17.14
CA HIS A 269 9.49 53.00 17.12
C HIS A 269 8.09 52.80 16.54
N ALA A 270 7.18 53.77 16.65
CA ALA A 270 5.87 53.71 15.99
C ALA A 270 5.99 53.77 14.46
N ALA A 271 6.90 54.59 13.93
CA ALA A 271 7.18 54.66 12.50
C ALA A 271 7.85 53.36 12.00
N ALA A 272 8.90 52.90 12.69
CA ALA A 272 9.61 51.65 12.37
C ALA A 272 8.66 50.43 12.41
N ARG A 273 7.78 50.35 13.40
CA ARG A 273 6.72 49.33 13.47
C ARG A 273 5.83 49.33 12.22
N GLY A 274 5.43 50.51 11.75
CA GLY A 274 4.61 50.65 10.55
C GLY A 274 5.31 50.16 9.29
N GLU A 275 6.62 50.43 9.17
CA GLU A 275 7.45 49.95 8.05
C GLU A 275 7.63 48.43 8.09
N THR A 276 8.00 47.88 9.25
CA THR A 276 8.15 46.42 9.44
C THR A 276 6.84 45.69 9.15
N MET A 277 5.71 46.22 9.59
CA MET A 277 4.39 45.65 9.31
C MET A 277 4.07 45.66 7.81
N LYS A 278 4.33 46.78 7.10
CA LYS A 278 4.12 46.86 5.65
C LYS A 278 4.98 45.84 4.91
N TRP A 279 6.24 45.70 5.32
CA TRP A 279 7.16 44.72 4.75
C TRP A 279 6.66 43.28 4.99
N LEU A 280 6.28 42.92 6.22
CA LEU A 280 5.76 41.58 6.54
C LEU A 280 4.49 41.22 5.74
N ILE A 281 3.60 42.19 5.51
CA ILE A 281 2.41 41.98 4.68
C ILE A 281 2.78 41.69 3.22
N SER A 282 3.81 42.36 2.67
CA SER A 282 4.24 42.12 1.28
C SER A 282 4.93 40.77 1.09
N GLN A 283 5.45 40.16 2.16
CA GLN A 283 6.13 38.86 2.10
C GLN A 283 5.21 37.70 1.71
N HIS A 284 3.88 37.87 1.79
CA HIS A 284 2.94 36.84 1.31
C HIS A 284 3.20 36.44 -0.14
N SER A 285 3.31 37.41 -1.07
CA SER A 285 3.52 37.09 -2.48
C SER A 285 4.95 36.64 -2.78
N GLU A 286 5.95 37.16 -2.05
CA GLU A 286 7.36 36.75 -2.22
C GLU A 286 7.57 35.30 -1.75
N PHE A 287 6.98 34.93 -0.63
CA PHE A 287 7.05 33.57 -0.12
C PHE A 287 6.32 32.57 -1.02
N ASP A 288 5.15 32.93 -1.56
CA ASP A 288 4.42 32.12 -2.55
C ASP A 288 5.29 31.85 -3.78
N ALA A 289 5.97 32.87 -4.31
CA ALA A 289 6.88 32.73 -5.45
C ALA A 289 8.08 31.83 -5.13
N LEU A 290 8.65 31.96 -3.93
CA LEU A 290 9.78 31.15 -3.47
C LEU A 290 9.40 29.66 -3.35
N CYS A 291 8.21 29.37 -2.84
CA CYS A 291 7.70 28.00 -2.69
C CYS A 291 7.15 27.41 -3.99
N ALA A 292 6.74 28.24 -4.96
CA ALA A 292 6.08 27.80 -6.19
C ALA A 292 6.89 26.79 -7.01
N LYS A 293 8.22 26.84 -6.95
CA LYS A 293 9.09 25.84 -7.62
C LYS A 293 9.06 24.46 -6.96
N TYR A 294 8.74 24.38 -5.68
CA TYR A 294 8.77 23.14 -4.89
C TYR A 294 7.39 22.53 -4.67
N LEU A 295 6.32 23.32 -4.84
CA LEU A 295 4.91 22.92 -4.67
C LEU A 295 4.21 22.56 -6.00
N LYS A 296 4.97 22.09 -7.01
CA LYS A 296 4.39 21.57 -8.25
C LYS A 296 4.30 20.05 -8.20
N LEU A 297 3.08 19.52 -8.33
CA LEU A 297 2.78 18.07 -8.40
C LEU A 297 3.35 17.39 -9.66
N ARG A 298 3.72 18.15 -10.68
CA ARG A 298 4.22 17.66 -11.97
C ARG A 298 5.70 18.01 -12.13
N HIS A 299 6.54 17.00 -12.32
CA HIS A 299 7.94 17.14 -12.76
C HIS A 299 8.03 16.51 -14.14
#